data_AF-A0A7V9KFT9-F1
#
_entry.id   AF-A0A7V9KFT9-F1
#
_cell.length_a   1.000
_cell.length_b   1.000
_cell.length_c   1.000
_cell.angle_alpha   90.00
_cell.angle_beta   90.00
_cell.angle_gamma   90.00
#
_symmetry.space_group_name_H-M   'P 1'
#
loop_
_entity.id
_entity.type
_entity.pdbx_description
1 polymer ?
#
loop_
_entity_poly.entity_id
_entity_poly.type
_entity_poly.pdbx_seq_one_letter_code
_entity_poly.pdbx_strand_id
1 'polypeptide(L)'
;MRRRRFRLGLVAGLLALLAAIILVAPSVEPAIAGPNECSDQIDNDADGLIDQLDPGCRGRLDFGEADGRQLDPTPTPTPTPTPTPTPIPTPTPTPDPTPKPTPAPTPKPTPAPPPAARSACSDGRDNDGDKKVDSSDPGCSRSSDNDEADPPKPPKPQCSDGKDNDKDGLRDLKDPGCGSAADNDEQNSAPAAAPTPGQAAQCADGLDNDKDGKIDAGQDPGCPTSIDNDETDPPTPSAATPPAGQVFGFTGSSTPPRRAAGLLAPFPVVRISGRIYRTRVLVKLLTVRAPAGAMISVNCKGSGCGRSSQRLRTRSSRVNRRLRRFERTLRAGTVLEIRVYKPGMIGKYTRFTVRRAKLPGRSDRCLSLNHRRARSCPGG
;
A
#
# COMPACT_ATOMS: atom_id res chain seq x y z
N MET A 1 -67.91 -47.84 17.23
CA MET A 1 -67.84 -48.72 16.03
C MET A 1 -66.55 -48.44 15.26
N ARG A 2 -65.80 -49.50 14.90
CA ARG A 2 -64.71 -49.62 13.87
C ARG A 2 -63.54 -48.61 13.94
N ARG A 3 -62.39 -48.90 14.57
CA ARG A 3 -61.27 -49.79 14.17
C ARG A 3 -60.85 -49.70 12.70
N ARG A 4 -59.63 -49.18 12.47
CA ARG A 4 -58.73 -49.66 11.38
C ARG A 4 -57.36 -49.97 11.97
N ARG A 5 -57.05 -51.26 12.02
CA ARG A 5 -55.72 -51.86 12.15
C ARG A 5 -55.34 -52.35 10.75
N PHE A 6 -54.11 -52.13 10.31
CA PHE A 6 -53.42 -52.89 9.25
C PHE A 6 -51.96 -53.02 9.71
N ARG A 7 -51.61 -54.17 10.30
CA ARG A 7 -50.75 -55.26 9.75
C ARG A 7 -49.28 -54.81 9.60
N LEU A 8 -48.33 -55.20 10.45
CA LEU A 8 -47.79 -56.54 10.81
C LEU A 8 -46.80 -57.09 9.76
N GLY A 9 -45.54 -57.27 10.15
CA GLY A 9 -44.53 -58.14 9.51
C GLY A 9 -43.09 -57.61 9.68
N LEU A 10 -42.29 -58.15 10.62
CA LEU A 10 -41.28 -59.23 10.42
C LEU A 10 -40.00 -58.69 9.71
N VAL A 11 -38.75 -58.82 10.15
CA VAL A 11 -38.04 -59.84 10.95
C VAL A 11 -36.76 -59.21 11.54
N ALA A 12 -36.47 -59.51 12.81
CA ALA A 12 -35.16 -59.35 13.42
C ALA A 12 -34.40 -60.69 13.40
N GLY A 13 -33.11 -60.64 13.09
CA GLY A 13 -32.07 -61.55 13.60
C GLY A 13 -31.81 -62.86 12.85
N LEU A 14 -30.54 -63.11 12.47
CA LEU A 14 -29.78 -64.30 12.87
C LEU A 14 -28.32 -64.34 12.33
N LEU A 15 -27.38 -64.64 13.23
CA LEU A 15 -26.07 -65.34 13.10
C LEU A 15 -24.97 -64.75 12.20
N ALA A 16 -23.75 -64.38 12.65
CA ALA A 16 -22.77 -64.99 13.58
C ALA A 16 -22.16 -66.33 13.12
N LEU A 17 -20.92 -66.29 12.60
CA LEU A 17 -19.82 -67.31 12.55
C LEU A 17 -18.93 -67.02 11.32
N LEU A 18 -17.67 -66.57 11.42
CA LEU A 18 -16.44 -67.30 11.79
C LEU A 18 -15.33 -66.27 12.14
N ALA A 19 -14.79 -66.21 13.36
CA ALA A 19 -13.63 -66.97 13.89
C ALA A 19 -12.33 -66.75 13.04
N ALA A 20 -11.47 -65.79 13.41
CA ALA A 20 -10.32 -65.90 14.32
C ALA A 20 -9.09 -66.62 13.74
N ILE A 21 -7.93 -65.93 13.63
CA ILE A 21 -6.58 -66.40 14.05
C ILE A 21 -5.46 -65.36 13.72
N ILE A 22 -4.91 -64.78 14.81
CA ILE A 22 -3.48 -64.58 15.17
C ILE A 22 -2.52 -63.79 14.23
N LEU A 23 -1.98 -62.65 14.69
CA LEU A 23 -0.57 -62.44 15.13
C LEU A 23 -0.24 -60.94 15.36
N VAL A 24 0.17 -60.61 16.58
CA VAL A 24 1.39 -59.85 16.95
C VAL A 24 1.54 -58.38 16.49
N ALA A 25 1.73 -57.50 17.48
CA ALA A 25 2.16 -56.09 17.39
C ALA A 25 3.54 -55.95 16.69
N PRO A 26 4.00 -54.76 16.22
CA PRO A 26 4.25 -53.61 17.10
C PRO A 26 3.95 -52.22 16.51
N SER A 27 3.84 -51.27 17.45
CA SER A 27 4.33 -49.89 17.41
C SER A 27 4.79 -49.33 16.07
N VAL A 28 4.03 -48.37 15.56
CA VAL A 28 4.47 -47.48 14.48
C VAL A 28 5.47 -46.48 15.08
N GLU A 29 6.75 -46.70 14.80
CA GLU A 29 7.83 -45.71 14.90
C GLU A 29 7.54 -44.53 13.95
N PRO A 30 7.78 -43.28 14.36
CA PRO A 30 8.14 -42.25 13.41
C PRO A 30 9.67 -42.21 13.24
N ALA A 31 10.06 -42.20 11.96
CA ALA A 31 11.22 -41.55 11.37
C ALA A 31 12.58 -41.73 12.06
N ILE A 32 13.34 -42.64 11.45
CA ILE A 32 14.79 -42.74 11.37
C ILE A 32 15.46 -41.35 11.38
N ALA A 33 16.23 -41.08 12.44
CA ALA A 33 17.18 -39.99 12.55
C ALA A 33 18.23 -40.08 11.43
N GLY A 34 18.25 -39.07 10.57
CA GLY A 34 19.32 -38.84 9.60
C GLY A 34 20.48 -38.07 10.27
N PRO A 35 21.76 -38.42 10.00
CA PRO A 35 22.91 -37.84 10.69
C PRO A 35 23.27 -36.46 10.11
N ASN A 36 22.45 -35.44 10.38
CA ASN A 36 22.78 -34.04 10.06
C ASN A 36 21.86 -32.97 10.72
N GLU A 37 21.08 -33.32 11.74
CA GLU A 37 20.03 -32.44 12.32
C GLU A 37 20.53 -31.37 13.32
N CYS A 38 21.84 -31.12 13.44
CA CYS A 38 22.37 -30.14 14.40
C CYS A 38 23.20 -29.01 13.73
N SER A 39 23.00 -28.72 12.44
CA SER A 39 23.76 -27.67 11.72
C SER A 39 23.06 -27.01 10.52
N ASP A 40 21.75 -27.17 10.33
CA ASP A 40 21.03 -26.62 9.17
C ASP A 40 20.07 -25.46 9.49
N GLN A 41 19.97 -25.04 10.76
CA GLN A 41 19.09 -23.95 11.25
C GLN A 41 17.59 -24.18 11.03
N ILE A 42 17.16 -25.42 10.87
CA ILE A 42 15.75 -25.78 10.68
C ILE A 42 15.25 -26.52 11.92
N ASP A 43 14.17 -26.01 12.51
CA ASP A 43 13.42 -26.62 13.61
C ASP A 43 12.55 -27.75 13.06
N ASN A 44 13.13 -28.95 13.00
CA ASN A 44 12.55 -30.10 12.30
C ASN A 44 11.50 -30.85 13.13
N ASP A 45 11.51 -30.71 14.45
CA ASP A 45 10.51 -31.29 15.38
C ASP A 45 9.50 -30.25 15.92
N ALA A 46 9.66 -28.98 15.52
CA ALA A 46 8.75 -27.86 15.76
C ALA A 46 8.61 -27.48 17.25
N ASP A 47 9.66 -27.71 18.04
CA ASP A 47 9.69 -27.37 19.47
C ASP A 47 10.14 -25.91 19.73
N GLY A 48 10.62 -25.22 18.68
CA GLY A 48 11.06 -23.83 18.72
C GLY A 48 12.55 -23.63 18.98
N LEU A 49 13.34 -24.71 19.08
CA LEU A 49 14.79 -24.69 19.21
C LEU A 49 15.44 -25.11 17.89
N ILE A 50 16.65 -24.59 17.62
CA ILE A 50 17.41 -24.88 16.40
C ILE A 50 18.84 -25.25 16.79
N ASP A 51 19.43 -26.21 16.07
CA ASP A 51 20.83 -26.62 16.21
C ASP A 51 21.23 -27.01 17.66
N GLN A 52 22.41 -26.60 18.13
CA GLN A 52 23.00 -26.93 19.45
C GLN A 52 22.19 -26.43 20.66
N LEU A 53 21.11 -25.69 20.43
CA LEU A 53 20.20 -25.24 21.49
C LEU A 53 19.04 -26.23 21.72
N ASP A 54 18.91 -27.26 20.88
CA ASP A 54 17.93 -28.33 21.00
C ASP A 54 18.41 -29.45 21.96
N PRO A 55 17.61 -29.85 22.99
CA PRO A 55 17.92 -30.94 23.91
C PRO A 55 18.13 -32.32 23.24
N GLY A 56 17.59 -32.53 22.04
CA GLY A 56 17.77 -33.70 21.18
C GLY A 56 19.16 -33.78 20.54
N CYS A 57 19.89 -32.65 20.45
CA CYS A 57 21.25 -32.58 19.93
C CYS A 57 22.32 -32.97 20.97
N ARG A 58 22.15 -34.11 21.66
CA ARG A 58 23.17 -34.69 22.57
C ARG A 58 23.98 -35.80 21.91
N GLY A 59 24.84 -35.40 20.97
CA GLY A 59 25.95 -36.19 20.47
C GLY A 59 27.25 -35.89 21.23
N ARG A 60 27.55 -36.71 22.24
CA ARG A 60 28.89 -37.25 22.57
C ARG A 60 30.11 -36.34 22.27
N LEU A 61 30.54 -35.57 23.28
CA LEU A 61 31.92 -35.07 23.34
C LEU A 61 32.77 -36.05 24.14
N ASP A 62 33.27 -37.08 23.44
CA ASP A 62 34.55 -37.73 23.75
C ASP A 62 35.65 -36.82 23.18
N PHE A 63 36.34 -36.05 24.04
CA PHE A 63 37.64 -35.48 23.71
C PHE A 63 38.52 -35.49 24.96
N GLY A 64 39.17 -36.63 25.18
CA GLY A 64 40.43 -36.72 25.90
C GLY A 64 41.36 -37.60 25.07
N GLU A 65 42.31 -36.99 24.36
CA GLU A 65 43.49 -37.67 23.82
C GLU A 65 44.65 -36.68 23.87
N ALA A 66 45.42 -36.75 24.95
CA ALA A 66 46.79 -36.27 25.00
C ALA A 66 47.59 -37.27 25.84
N ASP A 67 48.49 -37.97 25.14
CA ASP A 67 49.74 -38.59 25.57
C ASP A 67 49.98 -38.91 27.05
N GLY A 68 50.42 -40.15 27.30
CA GLY A 68 51.42 -40.39 28.34
C GLY A 68 51.28 -41.70 29.08
N ARG A 69 52.26 -42.58 28.86
CA ARG A 69 52.44 -43.90 29.49
C ARG A 69 52.60 -43.81 31.02
N GLN A 70 52.26 -44.94 31.68
CA GLN A 70 53.13 -45.73 32.57
C GLN A 70 52.54 -46.07 33.97
N LEU A 71 52.14 -47.35 34.08
CA LEU A 71 52.22 -48.29 35.23
C LEU A 71 51.63 -47.92 36.61
N ASP A 72 50.73 -48.81 37.06
CA ASP A 72 50.35 -49.17 38.44
C ASP A 72 51.47 -48.97 39.49
N PRO A 73 51.14 -48.66 40.77
CA PRO A 73 50.56 -49.68 41.65
C PRO A 73 49.48 -49.22 42.65
N THR A 74 48.59 -50.16 43.00
CA THR A 74 47.69 -50.22 44.18
C THR A 74 48.37 -49.81 45.49
N PRO A 75 47.71 -48.99 46.36
CA PRO A 75 47.39 -49.50 47.72
C PRO A 75 46.09 -48.97 48.38
N THR A 76 45.42 -49.91 49.06
CA THR A 76 44.91 -49.94 50.46
C THR A 76 43.90 -48.89 50.98
N PRO A 77 42.78 -49.31 51.63
CA PRO A 77 41.74 -48.42 52.16
C PRO A 77 42.03 -47.93 53.60
N THR A 78 41.68 -46.68 53.93
CA THR A 78 41.59 -46.17 55.33
C THR A 78 40.81 -44.84 55.37
N PRO A 79 40.33 -44.36 56.53
CA PRO A 79 39.08 -44.73 57.18
C PRO A 79 38.03 -43.58 57.18
N THR A 80 36.78 -43.97 57.44
CA THR A 80 35.60 -43.12 57.65
C THR A 80 35.76 -42.14 58.83
N PRO A 81 35.55 -40.82 58.64
CA PRO A 81 35.36 -39.89 59.75
C PRO A 81 33.88 -39.77 60.17
N THR A 82 33.73 -39.75 61.50
CA THR A 82 32.57 -39.65 62.38
C THR A 82 31.60 -38.49 62.05
N PRO A 83 30.27 -38.69 62.10
CA PRO A 83 29.31 -37.61 61.92
C PRO A 83 29.32 -36.63 63.10
N THR A 84 29.42 -35.35 62.77
CA THR A 84 29.31 -34.20 63.70
C THR A 84 27.90 -34.10 64.27
N PRO A 85 27.72 -33.82 65.58
CA PRO A 85 26.39 -33.74 66.19
C PRO A 85 25.56 -32.59 65.62
N THR A 86 24.32 -32.90 65.22
CA THR A 86 23.31 -31.96 64.74
C THR A 86 22.80 -31.11 65.92
N PRO A 87 22.78 -29.77 65.82
CA PRO A 87 22.21 -28.93 66.87
C PRO A 87 20.69 -29.13 66.98
N ILE A 88 20.21 -29.18 68.22
CA ILE A 88 18.81 -29.33 68.59
C ILE A 88 18.03 -28.07 68.19
N PRO A 89 16.90 -28.18 67.45
CA PRO A 89 16.11 -27.01 67.09
C PRO A 89 15.45 -26.37 68.30
N THR A 90 15.61 -25.05 68.43
CA THR A 90 14.91 -24.20 69.37
C THR A 90 13.41 -24.22 69.09
N PRO A 91 12.52 -24.33 70.10
CA PRO A 91 11.07 -24.32 69.86
C PRO A 91 10.63 -22.97 69.30
N THR A 92 10.03 -23.02 68.10
CA THR A 92 9.39 -21.88 67.44
C THR A 92 8.16 -21.44 68.26
N PRO A 93 7.98 -20.14 68.57
CA PRO A 93 6.83 -19.67 69.32
C PRO A 93 5.52 -19.91 68.56
N THR A 94 4.50 -20.34 69.30
CA THR A 94 3.14 -20.57 68.82
C THR A 94 2.55 -19.28 68.25
N PRO A 95 2.03 -19.28 67.00
CA PRO A 95 1.40 -18.09 66.44
C PRO A 95 0.08 -17.75 67.15
N ASP A 96 -0.11 -16.45 67.37
CA ASP A 96 -1.32 -15.81 67.92
C ASP A 96 -2.54 -16.11 67.01
N PRO A 97 -3.74 -16.45 67.53
CA PRO A 97 -4.92 -16.72 66.72
C PRO A 97 -5.27 -15.56 65.76
N THR A 98 -5.25 -15.87 64.46
CA THR A 98 -5.67 -14.98 63.39
C THR A 98 -7.13 -14.54 63.59
N PRO A 99 -7.45 -13.22 63.56
CA PRO A 99 -8.83 -12.76 63.67
C PRO A 99 -9.69 -13.26 62.51
N LYS A 100 -10.92 -13.66 62.84
CA LYS A 100 -11.93 -14.17 61.91
C LYS A 100 -12.17 -13.13 60.78
N PRO A 101 -12.13 -13.53 59.49
CA PRO A 101 -12.30 -12.59 58.39
C PRO A 101 -13.70 -11.97 58.39
N THR A 102 -13.73 -10.64 58.30
CA THR A 102 -14.93 -9.86 58.03
C THR A 102 -15.46 -10.19 56.64
N PRO A 103 -16.77 -10.46 56.46
CA PRO A 103 -17.35 -10.73 55.14
C PRO A 103 -17.09 -9.56 54.18
N ALA A 104 -16.63 -9.89 52.97
CA ALA A 104 -16.44 -8.90 51.90
C ALA A 104 -17.81 -8.26 51.53
N PRO A 105 -17.87 -6.92 51.34
CA PRO A 105 -19.09 -6.28 50.92
C PRO A 105 -19.52 -6.80 49.54
N THR A 106 -20.80 -7.14 49.42
CA THR A 106 -21.41 -7.63 48.19
C THR A 106 -21.24 -6.57 47.10
N PRO A 107 -20.72 -6.93 45.90
CA PRO A 107 -20.54 -5.96 44.83
C PRO A 107 -21.89 -5.39 44.41
N LYS A 108 -21.97 -4.04 44.38
CA LYS A 108 -23.12 -3.31 43.85
C LYS A 108 -23.38 -3.76 42.40
N PRO A 109 -24.64 -4.02 42.00
CA PRO A 109 -24.95 -4.45 40.65
C PRO A 109 -24.42 -3.44 39.63
N THR A 110 -23.63 -3.95 38.68
CA THR A 110 -23.14 -3.20 37.52
C THR A 110 -24.34 -2.69 36.73
N PRO A 111 -24.44 -1.38 36.43
CA PRO A 111 -25.49 -0.84 35.58
C PRO A 111 -25.53 -1.58 34.24
N ALA A 112 -26.74 -1.87 33.75
CA ALA A 112 -26.93 -2.46 32.44
C ALA A 112 -26.20 -1.61 31.37
N PRO A 113 -25.57 -2.24 30.36
CA PRO A 113 -24.90 -1.50 29.30
C PRO A 113 -25.89 -0.55 28.62
N PRO A 114 -25.49 0.69 28.31
CA PRO A 114 -26.36 1.63 27.61
C PRO A 114 -26.86 1.01 26.29
N PRO A 115 -28.11 1.30 25.88
CA PRO A 115 -28.65 0.77 24.64
C PRO A 115 -27.71 1.11 23.49
N ALA A 116 -27.50 0.15 22.58
CA ALA A 116 -26.64 0.31 21.41
C ALA A 116 -26.99 1.64 20.73
N ALA A 117 -26.00 2.54 20.64
CA ALA A 117 -26.17 3.83 19.99
C ALA A 117 -26.76 3.57 18.60
N ARG A 118 -27.90 4.20 18.34
CA ARG A 118 -28.52 4.21 17.01
C ARG A 118 -27.52 4.81 16.03
N SER A 119 -27.50 4.28 14.81
CA SER A 119 -26.69 4.84 13.72
C SER A 119 -27.06 6.30 13.48
N ALA A 120 -26.09 7.10 13.01
CA ALA A 120 -26.32 8.50 12.68
C ALA A 120 -27.58 8.67 11.81
N CYS A 121 -27.76 7.81 10.80
CA CYS A 121 -28.93 7.77 9.94
C CYS A 121 -30.24 7.23 10.56
N SER A 122 -30.33 7.08 11.88
CA SER A 122 -31.53 6.61 12.60
C SER A 122 -31.63 7.11 14.06
N ASP A 123 -30.85 8.13 14.42
CA ASP A 123 -30.79 8.67 15.78
C ASP A 123 -31.57 9.98 15.97
N GLY A 124 -32.17 10.51 14.89
CA GLY A 124 -33.02 11.70 14.93
C GLY A 124 -32.24 13.00 15.09
N ARG A 125 -30.93 12.98 14.81
CA ARG A 125 -30.06 14.17 14.86
C ARG A 125 -29.48 14.45 13.49
N ASP A 126 -29.23 15.73 13.24
CA ASP A 126 -28.45 16.22 12.11
C ASP A 126 -26.96 16.15 12.50
N ASN A 127 -26.28 15.08 12.12
CA ASN A 127 -24.90 14.82 12.54
C ASN A 127 -23.86 15.46 11.62
N ASP A 128 -24.24 15.98 10.45
CA ASP A 128 -23.35 16.66 9.49
C ASP A 128 -23.60 18.18 9.35
N GLY A 129 -24.70 18.67 9.91
CA GLY A 129 -25.06 20.08 10.04
C GLY A 129 -25.78 20.65 8.81
N ASP A 130 -26.31 19.83 7.91
CA ASP A 130 -26.93 20.25 6.66
C ASP A 130 -28.44 20.53 6.77
N LYS A 131 -29.02 20.35 7.97
CA LYS A 131 -30.44 20.50 8.35
C LYS A 131 -31.36 19.39 7.81
N LYS A 132 -30.82 18.29 7.31
CA LYS A 132 -31.52 17.06 7.03
C LYS A 132 -31.14 16.03 8.11
N VAL A 133 -32.00 15.03 8.27
CA VAL A 133 -31.93 14.08 9.39
C VAL A 133 -32.34 12.70 8.91
N ASP A 134 -31.58 11.69 9.33
CA ASP A 134 -31.88 10.27 9.13
C ASP A 134 -32.22 9.93 7.66
N SER A 135 -33.35 9.25 7.42
CA SER A 135 -33.77 8.80 6.08
C SER A 135 -34.18 9.95 5.15
N SER A 136 -34.27 11.19 5.65
CA SER A 136 -34.51 12.38 4.82
C SER A 136 -33.20 12.99 4.32
N ASP A 137 -32.07 12.47 4.77
CA ASP A 137 -30.72 12.92 4.44
C ASP A 137 -30.15 12.16 3.22
N PRO A 138 -29.67 12.83 2.15
CA PRO A 138 -29.03 12.20 1.00
C PRO A 138 -27.68 11.53 1.30
N GLY A 139 -26.99 11.92 2.38
CA GLY A 139 -25.83 11.21 2.93
C GLY A 139 -26.19 9.84 3.50
N CYS A 140 -27.45 9.65 3.90
CA CYS A 140 -27.96 8.39 4.45
C CYS A 140 -28.36 7.38 3.38
N SER A 141 -27.36 6.63 2.90
CA SER A 141 -27.59 5.54 1.94
C SER A 141 -28.37 4.36 2.53
N ARG A 142 -28.30 4.16 3.86
CA ARG A 142 -29.00 3.11 4.62
C ARG A 142 -29.26 3.58 6.04
N SER A 143 -30.35 3.14 6.65
CA SER A 143 -30.66 3.42 8.06
C SER A 143 -29.59 2.96 9.06
N SER A 144 -28.78 1.95 8.70
CA SER A 144 -27.68 1.46 9.54
C SER A 144 -26.36 2.23 9.38
N ASP A 145 -26.30 3.23 8.51
CA ASP A 145 -25.07 3.97 8.24
C ASP A 145 -24.78 5.02 9.32
N ASN A 146 -23.51 5.22 9.64
CA ASN A 146 -23.08 6.18 10.67
C ASN A 146 -22.50 7.47 10.05
N ASP A 147 -22.60 7.62 8.74
CA ASP A 147 -22.10 8.75 7.98
C ASP A 147 -23.29 9.40 7.28
N GLU A 148 -23.65 10.60 7.74
CA GLU A 148 -24.68 11.44 7.12
C GLU A 148 -24.05 12.43 6.14
N ALA A 149 -22.73 12.38 5.90
CA ALA A 149 -22.10 13.37 5.03
C ALA A 149 -22.55 13.22 3.57
N ASP A 150 -23.19 14.27 3.07
CA ASP A 150 -23.62 14.36 1.68
C ASP A 150 -22.42 14.12 0.70
N PRO A 151 -22.58 13.26 -0.33
CA PRO A 151 -21.57 13.14 -1.36
C PRO A 151 -21.39 14.50 -2.09
N PRO A 152 -20.16 14.89 -2.46
CA PRO A 152 -19.92 16.17 -3.10
C PRO A 152 -20.75 16.28 -4.37
N LYS A 153 -21.58 17.34 -4.44
CA LYS A 153 -22.42 17.62 -5.61
C LYS A 153 -21.55 17.64 -6.87
N PRO A 154 -21.94 16.93 -7.95
CA PRO A 154 -21.18 16.96 -9.19
C PRO A 154 -21.03 18.42 -9.66
N PRO A 155 -19.86 18.81 -10.19
CA PRO A 155 -19.68 20.14 -10.74
C PRO A 155 -20.73 20.36 -11.82
N LYS A 156 -21.37 21.53 -11.79
CA LYS A 156 -22.32 21.89 -12.84
C LYS A 156 -21.56 21.94 -14.18
N PRO A 157 -22.14 21.42 -15.27
CA PRO A 157 -21.55 21.57 -16.59
C PRO A 157 -21.32 23.03 -16.94
N GLN A 158 -20.22 23.32 -17.67
CA GLN A 158 -19.80 24.68 -18.04
C GLN A 158 -21.00 25.50 -18.55
N CYS A 159 -21.80 24.90 -19.43
CA CYS A 159 -23.01 25.51 -20.02
C CYS A 159 -24.20 25.75 -19.07
N SER A 160 -24.03 25.60 -17.76
CA SER A 160 -25.06 25.81 -16.73
C SER A 160 -24.50 26.25 -15.37
N ASP A 161 -23.22 26.60 -15.30
CA ASP A 161 -22.52 26.92 -14.05
C ASP A 161 -22.49 28.42 -13.72
N GLY A 162 -23.00 29.28 -14.62
CA GLY A 162 -23.11 30.72 -14.47
C GLY A 162 -21.80 31.47 -14.71
N LYS A 163 -20.75 30.78 -15.19
CA LYS A 163 -19.45 31.36 -15.52
C LYS A 163 -19.29 31.48 -17.02
N ASP A 164 -18.30 32.30 -17.38
CA ASP A 164 -17.79 32.45 -18.74
C ASP A 164 -16.45 31.68 -18.74
N ASN A 165 -16.50 30.40 -19.11
CA ASN A 165 -15.34 29.52 -18.95
C ASN A 165 -14.36 29.61 -20.11
N ASP A 166 -14.79 30.09 -21.28
CA ASP A 166 -13.95 30.32 -22.46
C ASP A 166 -13.52 31.80 -22.63
N LYS A 167 -14.14 32.72 -21.88
CA LYS A 167 -13.85 34.16 -21.78
C LYS A 167 -14.22 34.95 -23.03
N ASP A 168 -15.20 34.49 -23.79
CA ASP A 168 -15.70 35.20 -24.96
C ASP A 168 -16.76 36.27 -24.64
N GLY A 169 -17.20 36.33 -23.37
CA GLY A 169 -18.18 37.28 -22.86
C GLY A 169 -19.61 36.75 -22.80
N LEU A 170 -19.85 35.53 -23.28
CA LEU A 170 -21.11 34.80 -23.20
C LEU A 170 -21.03 33.74 -22.09
N ARG A 171 -22.17 33.25 -21.63
CA ARG A 171 -22.27 32.31 -20.49
C ARG A 171 -23.40 31.34 -20.68
N ASP A 172 -23.20 30.10 -20.23
CA ASP A 172 -24.20 29.06 -20.22
C ASP A 172 -24.85 28.84 -21.60
N LEU A 173 -26.13 28.48 -21.65
CA LEU A 173 -26.96 28.40 -22.87
C LEU A 173 -27.01 29.65 -23.76
N LYS A 174 -26.45 30.80 -23.34
CA LYS A 174 -26.35 32.00 -24.18
C LYS A 174 -25.05 32.00 -24.99
N ASP A 175 -24.12 31.13 -24.65
CA ASP A 175 -22.90 30.86 -25.36
C ASP A 175 -23.17 29.94 -26.56
N PRO A 176 -22.78 30.32 -27.80
CA PRO A 176 -22.90 29.47 -28.98
C PRO A 176 -22.06 28.19 -28.92
N GLY A 177 -21.08 28.09 -28.01
CA GLY A 177 -20.31 26.90 -27.74
C GLY A 177 -21.14 25.83 -27.02
N CYS A 178 -22.25 26.24 -26.40
CA CYS A 178 -23.14 25.35 -25.67
C CYS A 178 -24.23 24.73 -26.54
N GLY A 179 -24.09 23.44 -26.85
CA GLY A 179 -25.16 22.67 -27.49
C GLY A 179 -26.33 22.35 -26.55
N SER A 180 -26.11 22.32 -25.23
CA SER A 180 -27.14 22.10 -24.22
C SER A 180 -26.68 22.48 -22.81
N ALA A 181 -27.59 22.60 -21.84
CA ALA A 181 -27.25 22.89 -20.45
C ALA A 181 -26.50 21.75 -19.74
N ALA A 182 -26.49 20.55 -20.32
CA ALA A 182 -25.70 19.42 -19.82
C ALA A 182 -24.27 19.40 -20.37
N ASP A 183 -23.98 20.30 -21.32
CA ASP A 183 -22.71 20.34 -22.03
C ASP A 183 -21.61 20.97 -21.16
N ASN A 184 -20.40 20.43 -21.29
CA ASN A 184 -19.24 20.82 -20.51
C ASN A 184 -18.23 21.61 -21.32
N ASP A 185 -18.61 22.06 -22.52
CA ASP A 185 -17.76 22.84 -23.40
C ASP A 185 -18.49 24.12 -23.79
N GLU A 186 -17.99 25.25 -23.29
CA GLU A 186 -18.38 26.58 -23.76
C GLU A 186 -17.51 27.01 -24.95
N GLN A 187 -16.49 26.21 -25.33
CA GLN A 187 -15.60 26.61 -26.40
C GLN A 187 -16.32 26.57 -27.74
N ASN A 188 -16.53 27.75 -28.31
CA ASN A 188 -16.89 27.90 -29.70
C ASN A 188 -15.89 27.13 -30.57
N SER A 189 -16.36 26.08 -31.27
CA SER A 189 -15.62 25.52 -32.40
C SER A 189 -15.51 26.64 -33.41
N ALA A 190 -14.37 27.36 -33.37
CA ALA A 190 -14.19 28.58 -34.12
C ALA A 190 -14.61 28.34 -35.59
N PRO A 191 -15.51 29.14 -36.18
CA PRO A 191 -15.44 29.32 -37.61
C PRO A 191 -14.03 29.84 -37.87
N ALA A 192 -13.32 29.19 -38.80
CA ALA A 192 -11.99 29.59 -39.24
C ALA A 192 -11.91 31.12 -39.21
N ALA A 193 -11.05 31.66 -38.34
CA ALA A 193 -10.86 33.09 -38.23
C ALA A 193 -10.66 33.61 -39.65
N ALA A 194 -11.63 34.37 -40.14
CA ALA A 194 -11.47 35.10 -41.38
C ALA A 194 -10.18 35.93 -41.20
N PRO A 195 -9.22 35.84 -42.13
CA PRO A 195 -7.96 36.54 -41.99
C PRO A 195 -8.25 38.03 -41.85
N THR A 196 -7.66 38.64 -40.83
CA THR A 196 -7.62 40.09 -40.64
C THR A 196 -7.09 40.72 -41.94
N PRO A 197 -7.79 41.68 -42.56
CA PRO A 197 -7.24 42.38 -43.72
C PRO A 197 -6.06 43.24 -43.25
N GLY A 198 -4.83 42.82 -43.57
CA GLY A 198 -3.66 43.69 -43.45
C GLY A 198 -2.38 43.12 -42.84
N GLN A 199 -2.30 41.83 -42.50
CA GLN A 199 -1.01 41.20 -42.23
C GLN A 199 -0.69 40.28 -43.40
N ALA A 200 0.16 40.77 -44.31
CA ALA A 200 0.80 39.91 -45.29
C ALA A 200 1.52 38.79 -44.52
N ALA A 201 1.40 37.57 -45.02
CA ALA A 201 2.12 36.46 -44.42
C ALA A 201 3.62 36.75 -44.53
N GLN A 202 4.41 36.42 -43.49
CA GLN A 202 5.84 36.78 -43.44
C GLN A 202 6.54 36.38 -44.76
N CYS A 203 6.22 35.18 -45.26
CA CYS A 203 6.69 34.64 -46.54
C CYS A 203 6.20 35.35 -47.83
N ALA A 204 5.56 36.51 -47.71
CA ALA A 204 5.07 37.35 -48.82
C ALA A 204 5.04 38.85 -48.46
N ASP A 205 5.74 39.28 -47.40
CA ASP A 205 5.73 40.67 -46.92
C ASP A 205 6.95 41.49 -47.39
N GLY A 206 7.91 40.86 -48.08
CA GLY A 206 9.09 41.53 -48.63
C GLY A 206 10.15 41.89 -47.60
N LEU A 207 10.10 41.31 -46.40
CA LEU A 207 11.05 41.54 -45.31
C LEU A 207 11.70 40.22 -44.87
N ASP A 208 13.02 40.22 -44.71
CA ASP A 208 13.77 39.11 -44.10
C ASP A 208 13.57 39.12 -42.57
N ASN A 209 12.55 38.41 -42.09
CA ASN A 209 12.15 38.45 -40.68
C ASN A 209 13.01 37.55 -39.78
N ASP A 210 13.66 36.53 -40.32
CA ASP A 210 14.57 35.62 -39.59
C ASP A 210 16.06 36.01 -39.71
N LYS A 211 16.36 36.97 -40.60
CA LYS A 211 17.67 37.58 -40.87
C LYS A 211 18.68 36.62 -41.49
N ASP A 212 18.22 35.61 -42.20
CA ASP A 212 19.08 34.64 -42.87
C ASP A 212 19.55 35.12 -44.26
N GLY A 213 19.06 36.28 -44.71
CA GLY A 213 19.37 36.92 -45.99
C GLY A 213 18.42 36.53 -47.13
N LYS A 214 17.37 35.77 -46.85
CA LYS A 214 16.30 35.39 -47.78
C LYS A 214 14.99 36.01 -47.29
N ILE A 215 14.12 36.37 -48.23
CA ILE A 215 13.09 37.39 -47.96
C ILE A 215 11.65 36.86 -48.11
N ASP A 216 11.40 35.91 -49.01
CA ASP A 216 10.03 35.45 -49.29
C ASP A 216 10.01 34.04 -49.91
N ALA A 217 8.80 33.48 -50.04
CA ALA A 217 8.53 32.20 -50.67
C ALA A 217 9.12 32.10 -52.09
N GLY A 218 10.00 31.11 -52.28
CA GLY A 218 10.71 30.85 -53.54
C GLY A 218 12.20 31.16 -53.49
N GLN A 219 12.64 31.96 -52.52
CA GLN A 219 14.05 32.16 -52.18
C GLN A 219 14.38 31.56 -50.81
N ASP A 220 13.43 31.61 -49.88
CA ASP A 220 13.57 31.15 -48.50
C ASP A 220 13.14 29.67 -48.27
N PRO A 221 14.02 28.78 -47.75
CA PRO A 221 13.69 27.41 -47.34
C PRO A 221 12.81 27.30 -46.08
N GLY A 222 12.72 28.34 -45.26
CA GLY A 222 11.81 28.49 -44.13
C GLY A 222 10.36 28.76 -44.55
N CYS A 223 10.15 29.12 -45.82
CA CYS A 223 8.82 29.40 -46.39
C CYS A 223 8.32 28.28 -47.32
N PRO A 224 7.66 27.24 -46.78
CA PRO A 224 7.13 26.15 -47.60
C PRO A 224 5.98 26.60 -48.51
N THR A 225 5.26 27.69 -48.16
CA THR A 225 4.19 28.28 -48.98
C THR A 225 4.12 29.80 -48.81
N SER A 226 3.64 30.54 -49.82
CA SER A 226 3.50 32.01 -49.82
C SER A 226 2.37 32.55 -48.91
N ILE A 227 1.79 31.70 -48.07
CA ILE A 227 0.73 32.02 -47.09
C ILE A 227 1.25 31.75 -45.67
N ASP A 228 2.45 31.17 -45.54
CA ASP A 228 3.00 30.82 -44.24
C ASP A 228 3.51 32.05 -43.47
N ASN A 229 3.34 32.02 -42.16
CA ASN A 229 3.66 33.14 -41.24
C ASN A 229 4.93 32.85 -40.41
N ASP A 230 5.72 31.86 -40.80
CA ASP A 230 6.94 31.46 -40.14
C ASP A 230 8.01 31.24 -41.21
N GLU A 231 9.04 32.09 -41.21
CA GLU A 231 10.18 32.01 -42.12
C GLU A 231 11.36 31.25 -41.52
N THR A 232 11.18 30.60 -40.35
CA THR A 232 12.30 29.95 -39.67
C THR A 232 12.77 28.69 -40.41
N ASP A 233 14.00 28.72 -40.92
CA ASP A 233 14.63 27.59 -41.60
C ASP A 233 14.63 26.29 -40.77
N PRO A 234 14.14 25.15 -41.30
CA PRO A 234 14.23 23.87 -40.61
C PRO A 234 15.69 23.39 -40.53
N PRO A 235 16.13 22.82 -39.39
CA PRO A 235 17.53 22.42 -39.21
C PRO A 235 17.95 21.35 -40.23
N THR A 236 18.91 21.68 -41.10
CA THR A 236 19.47 20.74 -42.09
C THR A 236 20.27 19.63 -41.40
N PRO A 237 20.12 18.36 -41.80
CA PRO A 237 20.91 17.27 -41.23
C PRO A 237 22.15 16.97 -42.09
N SER A 238 23.31 17.56 -41.79
CA SER A 238 24.59 16.82 -41.91
C SER A 238 25.85 17.55 -41.44
N ALA A 239 26.62 16.78 -40.67
CA ALA A 239 28.07 16.55 -40.76
C ALA A 239 29.08 17.70 -40.54
N ALA A 240 29.78 17.53 -39.42
CA ALA A 240 31.23 17.61 -39.26
C ALA A 240 31.93 18.97 -39.02
N THR A 241 32.71 18.93 -37.94
CA THR A 241 33.96 19.66 -37.65
C THR A 241 33.84 20.87 -36.71
N PRO A 242 34.42 20.81 -35.49
CA PRO A 242 34.56 21.98 -34.63
C PRO A 242 35.85 22.73 -34.96
N PRO A 243 35.83 24.05 -35.21
CA PRO A 243 37.02 24.86 -35.09
C PRO A 243 37.18 25.40 -33.67
N ALA A 244 38.44 25.45 -33.27
CA ALA A 244 38.93 25.95 -32.02
C ALA A 244 38.60 27.43 -31.78
N GLY A 245 38.29 27.73 -30.53
CA GLY A 245 38.70 28.93 -29.79
C GLY A 245 38.48 30.29 -30.44
N GLN A 246 37.44 30.99 -29.98
CA GLN A 246 37.61 32.42 -29.65
C GLN A 246 36.94 32.74 -28.31
N VAL A 247 37.74 33.42 -27.50
CA VAL A 247 37.44 33.92 -26.17
C VAL A 247 36.68 35.23 -26.33
N PHE A 248 35.43 35.28 -25.90
CA PHE A 248 34.76 36.54 -25.56
C PHE A 248 34.14 36.41 -24.17
N GLY A 249 34.65 37.23 -23.26
CA GLY A 249 34.20 37.31 -21.89
C GLY A 249 32.76 37.82 -21.82
N PHE A 250 31.90 37.02 -21.19
CA PHE A 250 30.73 37.52 -20.51
C PHE A 250 30.83 37.09 -19.05
N THR A 251 31.08 38.07 -18.18
CA THR A 251 30.77 37.98 -16.76
C THR A 251 29.25 37.93 -16.60
N GLY A 252 28.70 36.75 -16.79
CA GLY A 252 27.31 36.43 -16.53
C GLY A 252 27.26 35.05 -15.88
N SER A 253 26.97 35.02 -14.58
CA SER A 253 26.64 33.81 -13.84
C SER A 253 25.37 33.17 -14.45
N SER A 254 25.52 32.47 -15.56
CA SER A 254 24.46 31.65 -16.15
C SER A 254 24.43 30.33 -15.40
N THR A 255 23.77 30.35 -14.25
CA THR A 255 23.09 29.13 -13.80
C THR A 255 22.25 28.67 -14.99
N PRO A 256 22.44 27.45 -15.54
CA PRO A 256 21.64 26.98 -16.66
C PRO A 256 20.18 27.15 -16.29
N PRO A 257 19.30 27.65 -17.19
CA PRO A 257 17.90 27.78 -16.87
C PRO A 257 17.45 26.39 -16.44
N ARG A 258 17.18 26.23 -15.14
CA ARG A 258 16.58 25.03 -14.59
C ARG A 258 15.30 24.91 -15.39
N ARG A 259 15.28 24.01 -16.39
CA ARG A 259 14.05 23.61 -17.08
C ARG A 259 13.02 23.48 -15.97
N ALA A 260 12.02 24.35 -15.98
CA ALA A 260 11.02 24.39 -14.93
C ALA A 260 10.55 22.95 -14.76
N ALA A 261 10.87 22.38 -13.61
CA ALA A 261 10.81 20.95 -13.43
C ALA A 261 9.36 20.50 -13.60
N GLY A 262 9.03 20.00 -14.79
CA GLY A 262 7.67 19.61 -15.12
C GLY A 262 7.17 18.57 -14.12
N LEU A 263 5.92 18.71 -13.70
CA LEU A 263 5.21 17.62 -13.05
C LEU A 263 5.12 16.44 -14.03
N LEU A 264 5.14 15.21 -13.52
CA LEU A 264 4.82 14.04 -14.34
C LEU A 264 3.45 14.27 -15.02
N ALA A 265 3.41 14.27 -16.34
CA ALA A 265 2.19 14.40 -17.14
C ALA A 265 1.89 13.09 -17.91
N PRO A 266 0.68 12.53 -17.81
CA PRO A 266 -0.35 12.83 -16.80
C PRO A 266 0.12 12.50 -15.38
N PHE A 267 -0.43 13.19 -14.37
CA PHE A 267 -0.03 12.98 -12.99
C PHE A 267 -0.44 11.57 -12.52
N PRO A 268 0.47 10.82 -11.87
CA PRO A 268 0.18 9.43 -11.53
C PRO A 268 -1.03 9.27 -10.60
N VAL A 269 -1.83 8.23 -10.85
CA VAL A 269 -3.00 7.90 -10.03
C VAL A 269 -2.76 6.56 -9.34
N VAL A 270 -2.81 6.55 -8.01
CA VAL A 270 -2.71 5.35 -7.17
C VAL A 270 -4.11 5.00 -6.68
N ARG A 271 -4.57 3.78 -6.99
CA ARG A 271 -5.86 3.23 -6.56
C ARG A 271 -5.62 2.05 -5.62
N ILE A 272 -6.22 2.11 -4.44
CA ILE A 272 -6.18 1.07 -3.43
C ILE A 272 -7.63 0.76 -3.05
N SER A 273 -8.04 -0.51 -3.15
CA SER A 273 -9.34 -0.95 -2.66
C SER A 273 -9.21 -2.24 -1.85
N GLY A 274 -10.16 -2.46 -0.94
CA GLY A 274 -10.01 -3.52 0.05
C GLY A 274 -11.15 -3.57 1.06
N ARG A 275 -10.93 -4.36 2.11
CA ARG A 275 -11.79 -4.43 3.30
C ARG A 275 -10.99 -4.00 4.51
N ILE A 276 -11.63 -3.24 5.40
CA ILE A 276 -11.01 -2.72 6.62
C ILE A 276 -11.55 -3.55 7.80
N TYR A 277 -10.64 -4.01 8.67
CA TYR A 277 -10.96 -4.70 9.91
C TYR A 277 -10.35 -3.94 11.09
N ARG A 278 -10.77 -4.25 12.33
CA ARG A 278 -10.28 -3.58 13.55
C ARG A 278 -8.76 -3.58 13.70
N THR A 279 -8.05 -4.62 13.28
CA THR A 279 -6.58 -4.74 13.46
C THR A 279 -5.82 -4.98 12.16
N ARG A 280 -6.51 -5.09 11.03
CA ARG A 280 -5.95 -5.50 9.74
C ARG A 280 -6.71 -4.87 8.58
N VAL A 281 -6.07 -4.78 7.42
CA VAL A 281 -6.72 -4.39 6.17
C VAL A 281 -6.41 -5.43 5.11
N LEU A 282 -7.45 -5.94 4.45
CA LEU A 282 -7.29 -6.77 3.27
C LEU A 282 -7.22 -5.85 2.05
N VAL A 283 -6.06 -5.73 1.44
CA VAL A 283 -5.92 -5.03 0.16
C VAL A 283 -6.35 -6.00 -0.94
N LYS A 284 -7.45 -5.68 -1.64
CA LYS A 284 -7.97 -6.50 -2.75
C LYS A 284 -7.38 -6.05 -4.10
N LEU A 285 -7.13 -4.76 -4.24
CA LEU A 285 -6.61 -4.18 -5.46
C LEU A 285 -5.62 -3.06 -5.12
N LEU A 286 -4.43 -3.15 -5.70
CA LEU A 286 -3.48 -2.05 -5.74
C LEU A 286 -3.07 -1.83 -7.19
N THR A 287 -3.47 -0.69 -7.75
CA THR A 287 -3.13 -0.32 -9.14
C THR A 287 -2.54 1.08 -9.21
N VAL A 288 -1.59 1.26 -10.12
CA VAL A 288 -0.96 2.55 -10.38
C VAL A 288 -1.01 2.85 -11.88
N ARG A 289 -1.58 4.00 -12.24
CA ARG A 289 -1.52 4.58 -13.59
C ARG A 289 -0.44 5.65 -13.61
N ALA A 290 0.53 5.53 -14.51
CA ALA A 290 1.67 6.45 -14.60
C ALA A 290 2.15 6.57 -16.06
N PRO A 291 2.77 7.69 -16.44
CA PRO A 291 3.22 7.92 -17.81
C PRO A 291 4.31 6.95 -18.25
N ALA A 292 4.40 6.68 -19.55
CA ALA A 292 5.39 5.76 -20.11
C ALA A 292 6.83 6.12 -19.69
N GLY A 293 7.58 5.10 -19.28
CA GLY A 293 8.96 5.23 -18.81
C GLY A 293 9.10 5.66 -17.35
N ALA A 294 8.01 5.96 -16.63
CA ALA A 294 8.05 6.22 -15.19
C ALA A 294 8.33 4.94 -14.39
N MET A 295 9.11 5.08 -13.33
CA MET A 295 9.39 4.02 -12.36
C MET A 295 8.39 4.08 -11.22
N ILE A 296 7.77 2.94 -10.92
CA ILE A 296 6.93 2.73 -9.75
C ILE A 296 7.73 1.90 -8.75
N SER A 297 7.91 2.41 -7.54
CA SER A 297 8.59 1.75 -6.43
C SER A 297 7.63 1.66 -5.25
N VAL A 298 7.36 0.46 -4.78
CA VAL A 298 6.51 0.20 -3.61
C VAL A 298 7.38 -0.43 -2.54
N ASN A 299 7.50 0.24 -1.40
CA ASN A 299 8.19 -0.27 -0.23
C ASN A 299 7.17 -0.52 0.90
N CYS A 300 7.09 -1.75 1.37
CA CYS A 300 6.24 -2.12 2.50
C CYS A 300 7.10 -2.21 3.76
N LYS A 301 6.76 -1.41 4.77
CA LYS A 301 7.41 -1.38 6.09
C LYS A 301 6.45 -1.82 7.19
N GLY A 302 6.99 -2.45 8.23
CA GLY A 302 6.24 -2.89 9.42
C GLY A 302 5.95 -4.39 9.44
N SER A 303 5.31 -4.85 10.52
CA SER A 303 5.11 -6.26 10.83
C SER A 303 4.20 -7.02 9.85
N GLY A 304 3.39 -6.33 9.04
CA GLY A 304 2.57 -6.95 7.99
C GLY A 304 3.26 -7.06 6.62
N CYS A 305 4.54 -6.70 6.52
CA CYS A 305 5.20 -6.50 5.23
C CYS A 305 6.08 -7.62 4.71
N GLY A 306 6.49 -8.62 5.51
CA GLY A 306 7.27 -9.79 5.06
C GLY A 306 8.21 -9.51 3.87
N ARG A 307 9.26 -8.70 4.10
CA ARG A 307 10.28 -8.21 3.12
C ARG A 307 9.74 -7.84 1.72
N SER A 308 8.52 -7.33 1.62
CA SER A 308 7.86 -7.10 0.33
C SER A 308 8.19 -5.70 -0.18
N SER A 309 9.07 -5.63 -1.17
CA SER A 309 9.34 -4.44 -1.97
C SER A 309 9.21 -4.80 -3.45
N GLN A 310 8.75 -3.87 -4.28
CA GLN A 310 8.63 -4.10 -5.71
C GLN A 310 8.93 -2.81 -6.47
N ARG A 311 9.75 -2.93 -7.52
CA ARG A 311 10.01 -1.85 -8.47
C ARG A 311 9.64 -2.31 -9.87
N LEU A 312 8.97 -1.46 -10.62
CA LEU A 312 8.57 -1.76 -11.99
C LEU A 312 8.59 -0.50 -12.84
N ARG A 313 8.92 -0.65 -14.12
CA ARG A 313 8.86 0.44 -15.10
C ARG A 313 7.56 0.35 -15.88
N THR A 314 6.94 1.49 -16.14
CA THR A 314 5.73 1.58 -16.96
C THR A 314 6.08 1.64 -18.44
N ARG A 315 5.29 0.93 -19.26
CA ARG A 315 5.45 0.90 -20.72
C ARG A 315 4.50 1.89 -21.43
N SER A 316 3.35 2.20 -20.83
CA SER A 316 2.31 3.06 -21.41
C SER A 316 1.55 3.80 -20.32
N SER A 317 1.12 5.04 -20.63
CA SER A 317 0.26 5.89 -19.79
C SER A 317 -1.20 5.45 -19.73
N ARG A 318 -1.63 4.59 -20.66
CA ARG A 318 -3.01 4.07 -20.75
C ARG A 318 -3.24 2.82 -19.89
N VAL A 319 -2.18 2.13 -19.49
CA VAL A 319 -2.27 0.83 -18.80
C VAL A 319 -2.11 0.98 -17.28
N ASN A 320 -3.08 0.46 -16.53
CA ASN A 320 -3.00 0.37 -15.08
C ASN A 320 -2.06 -0.77 -14.68
N ARG A 321 -1.03 -0.47 -13.88
CA ARG A 321 -0.11 -1.48 -13.36
C ARG A 321 -0.65 -2.05 -12.05
N ARG A 322 -1.08 -3.31 -12.09
CA ARG A 322 -1.57 -4.06 -10.92
C ARG A 322 -0.41 -4.66 -10.13
N LEU A 323 -0.40 -4.42 -8.83
CA LEU A 323 0.68 -4.78 -7.90
C LEU A 323 0.24 -5.93 -7.00
N ARG A 324 0.02 -7.11 -7.59
CA ARG A 324 -0.54 -8.30 -6.93
C ARG A 324 0.21 -8.73 -5.66
N ARG A 325 1.51 -8.46 -5.58
CA ARG A 325 2.34 -8.77 -4.39
C ARG A 325 1.83 -8.13 -3.10
N PHE A 326 1.12 -7.01 -3.20
CA PHE A 326 0.56 -6.29 -2.05
C PHE A 326 -0.95 -6.49 -1.89
N GLU A 327 -1.60 -7.30 -2.74
CA GLU A 327 -3.02 -7.67 -2.64
C GLU A 327 -3.20 -8.77 -1.60
N ARG A 328 -2.97 -8.43 -0.33
CA ARG A 328 -3.02 -9.37 0.80
C ARG A 328 -3.50 -8.68 2.07
N THR A 329 -3.63 -9.45 3.14
CA THR A 329 -3.93 -8.93 4.48
C THR A 329 -2.70 -8.28 5.11
N LEU A 330 -2.80 -6.99 5.42
CA LEU A 330 -1.77 -6.20 6.08
C LEU A 330 -2.18 -5.92 7.53
N ARG A 331 -1.27 -6.16 8.48
CA ARG A 331 -1.52 -5.92 9.91
C ARG A 331 -1.42 -4.43 10.25
N ALA A 332 -2.10 -4.00 11.31
CA ALA A 332 -1.89 -2.66 11.87
C ALA A 332 -0.41 -2.39 12.16
N GLY A 333 0.04 -1.16 11.88
CA GLY A 333 1.45 -0.79 11.87
C GLY A 333 2.14 -0.94 10.51
N THR A 334 1.46 -1.53 9.51
CA THR A 334 1.97 -1.61 8.14
C THR A 334 1.91 -0.24 7.44
N VAL A 335 3.00 0.14 6.78
CA VAL A 335 3.11 1.34 5.95
C VAL A 335 3.52 0.95 4.53
N LEU A 336 2.69 1.27 3.55
CA LEU A 336 3.04 1.21 2.13
C LEU A 336 3.51 2.58 1.66
N GLU A 337 4.73 2.66 1.15
CA GLU A 337 5.26 3.84 0.48
C GLU A 337 5.31 3.57 -1.03
N ILE A 338 4.43 4.22 -1.78
CA ILE A 338 4.38 4.16 -3.24
C ILE A 338 5.05 5.41 -3.80
N ARG A 339 6.12 5.24 -4.58
CA ARG A 339 6.83 6.33 -5.27
C ARG A 339 6.70 6.12 -6.77
N VAL A 340 6.27 7.16 -7.47
CA VAL A 340 6.18 7.17 -8.93
C VAL A 340 7.01 8.32 -9.45
N TYR A 341 8.06 8.03 -10.23
CA TYR A 341 9.02 9.05 -10.62
C TYR A 341 9.67 8.79 -11.97
N LYS A 342 10.21 9.85 -12.58
CA LYS A 342 11.02 9.80 -13.80
C LYS A 342 12.15 10.84 -13.69
N PRO A 343 13.37 10.57 -14.18
CA PRO A 343 14.49 11.51 -14.11
C PRO A 343 14.12 12.90 -14.63
N GLY A 344 14.53 13.95 -13.91
CA GLY A 344 14.30 15.34 -14.29
C GLY A 344 12.87 15.87 -14.07
N MET A 345 11.95 15.09 -13.49
CA MET A 345 10.57 15.51 -13.25
C MET A 345 10.09 15.31 -11.81
N ILE A 346 9.08 16.09 -11.43
CA ILE A 346 8.41 15.97 -10.12
C ILE A 346 7.45 14.78 -10.15
N GLY A 347 7.71 13.81 -9.27
CA GLY A 347 6.94 12.57 -9.16
C GLY A 347 5.80 12.63 -8.15
N LYS A 348 5.16 11.47 -7.92
CA LYS A 348 4.15 11.27 -6.89
C LYS A 348 4.68 10.38 -5.76
N TYR A 349 4.28 10.71 -4.54
CA TYR A 349 4.51 9.91 -3.35
C TYR A 349 3.19 9.68 -2.63
N THR A 350 2.80 8.42 -2.46
CA THR A 350 1.60 8.04 -1.70
C THR A 350 2.03 7.18 -0.53
N ARG A 351 1.69 7.61 0.70
CA ARG A 351 1.90 6.84 1.92
C ARG A 351 0.56 6.34 2.44
N PHE A 352 0.43 5.03 2.55
CA PHE A 352 -0.76 4.37 3.10
C PHE A 352 -0.40 3.64 4.39
N THR A 353 -1.04 3.98 5.50
CA THR A 353 -0.73 3.49 6.85
C THR A 353 -1.93 2.74 7.42
N VAL A 354 -1.75 1.46 7.72
CA VAL A 354 -2.76 0.64 8.40
C VAL A 354 -2.72 0.93 9.89
N ARG A 355 -3.82 1.43 10.44
CA ARG A 355 -3.94 1.81 11.86
C ARG A 355 -4.82 0.81 12.61
N ARG A 356 -4.56 0.62 13.90
CA ARG A 356 -5.39 -0.23 14.77
C ARG A 356 -6.62 0.57 15.19
N ALA A 357 -7.80 -0.05 15.10
CA ALA A 357 -9.10 0.50 15.48
C ALA A 357 -9.43 1.86 14.84
N LYS A 358 -8.78 2.21 13.72
CA LYS A 358 -8.97 3.47 13.00
C LYS A 358 -8.91 3.22 11.51
N LEU A 359 -9.53 4.09 10.73
CA LEU A 359 -9.41 4.06 9.28
C LEU A 359 -7.93 4.21 8.85
N PRO A 360 -7.52 3.51 7.79
CA PRO A 360 -6.17 3.63 7.26
C PRO A 360 -5.86 5.07 6.87
N GLY A 361 -4.68 5.56 7.23
CA GLY A 361 -4.24 6.89 6.84
C GLY A 361 -3.69 6.90 5.42
N ARG A 362 -4.09 7.88 4.63
CA ARG A 362 -3.55 8.14 3.29
C ARG A 362 -2.97 9.55 3.24
N SER A 363 -1.77 9.68 2.71
CA SER A 363 -1.14 10.97 2.43
C SER A 363 -0.52 10.94 1.04
N ASP A 364 -0.95 11.85 0.18
CA ASP A 364 -0.41 12.07 -1.15
C ASP A 364 0.46 13.34 -1.16
N ARG A 365 1.68 13.23 -1.69
CA ARG A 365 2.68 14.28 -1.78
C ARG A 365 3.40 14.21 -3.13
N CYS A 366 4.20 15.22 -3.44
CA CYS A 366 5.06 15.23 -4.62
C CYS A 366 6.47 14.74 -4.27
N LEU A 367 7.08 14.00 -5.18
CA LEU A 367 8.45 13.53 -5.07
C LEU A 367 9.38 14.55 -5.74
N SER A 368 10.44 14.97 -5.05
CA SER A 368 11.40 15.93 -5.60
C SER A 368 12.12 15.40 -6.85
N LEU A 369 12.77 16.29 -7.60
CA LEU A 369 13.55 15.97 -8.81
C LEU A 369 14.57 14.84 -8.63
N ASN A 370 15.14 14.72 -7.42
CA ASN A 370 16.14 13.70 -7.09
C ASN A 370 15.49 12.42 -6.54
N HIS A 371 14.16 12.34 -6.52
CA HIS A 371 13.33 11.20 -6.10
C HIS A 371 13.53 10.71 -4.66
N ARG A 372 14.29 11.46 -3.85
CA ARG A 372 14.66 11.10 -2.48
C ARG A 372 13.73 11.66 -1.42
N ARG A 373 13.15 12.85 -1.65
CA ARG A 373 12.34 13.55 -0.64
C ARG A 373 10.92 13.77 -1.15
N ALA A 374 9.94 13.47 -0.30
CA ALA A 374 8.54 13.84 -0.53
C ALA A 374 8.28 15.25 0.05
N ARG A 375 7.64 16.13 -0.72
CA ARG A 375 7.29 17.52 -0.37
C ARG A 375 5.83 17.80 -0.77
N SER A 376 5.27 18.89 -0.27
CA SER A 376 3.99 19.39 -0.80
C SER A 376 4.12 19.65 -2.31
N CYS A 377 3.05 19.38 -3.05
CA CYS A 377 3.04 19.63 -4.48
C CYS A 377 3.04 21.16 -4.72
N PRO A 378 3.86 21.67 -5.66
CA PRO A 378 3.79 23.08 -6.02
C PRO A 378 2.42 23.37 -6.64
N GLY A 379 1.71 24.38 -6.09
CA GLY A 379 0.36 24.75 -6.51
C GLY A 379 -0.79 24.08 -5.74
N GLY A 380 -0.53 23.57 -4.52
CA GLY A 380 -1.55 23.03 -3.62
C GLY A 380 -1.79 23.91 -2.40
#